data_AF-A0A439LKN1-F1
#
_entry.id   AF-A0A439LKN1-F1
#
_cell.length_a   1.000
_cell.length_b   1.000
_cell.length_c   1.000
_cell.angle_alpha   90.00
_cell.angle_beta   90.00
_cell.angle_gamma   90.00
#
_symmetry.space_group_name_H-M   'P 1'
#
loop_
_entity.id
_entity.type
_entity.pdbx_description
1 polymer ?
#
loop_
_entity_poly.entity_id
_entity_poly.type
_entity_poly.pdbx_seq_one_letter_code
_entity_poly.pdbx_strand_id
1 'polypeptide(L)'
;MNYANFPLDKRKPLPSSDAVSADDFIDVERLLSMAARQAKVVAACAAIGLFLGVLYLQTTPPTYMATSRVLIDEGLNKVVDEVSAASVSMQTESAILSQIEILHSARLAAVVVDKQKLDQNDAFLYPPTSAVSKA
;
A
#
# COMPACT_ATOMS: atom_id res chain seq x y z
N MET A 1 57.52 -69.28 1.85
CA MET A 1 56.80 -68.10 1.33
C MET A 1 55.38 -68.55 1.07
N ASN A 2 54.41 -68.04 1.82
CA ASN A 2 52.99 -68.41 1.68
C ASN A 2 52.20 -67.11 1.47
N TYR A 3 51.50 -66.97 0.35
CA TYR A 3 50.72 -65.77 0.04
C TYR A 3 49.28 -66.00 0.50
N ALA A 4 48.79 -65.14 1.38
CA ALA A 4 47.40 -65.14 1.82
C ALA A 4 46.50 -64.62 0.68
N ASN A 5 45.46 -65.38 0.36
CA ASN A 5 44.47 -65.03 -0.65
C ASN A 5 43.36 -64.19 0.02
N PHE A 6 43.10 -62.98 -0.46
CA PHE A 6 42.04 -62.10 0.05
C PHE A 6 40.88 -62.04 -0.94
N PRO A 7 39.64 -62.35 -0.53
CA PRO A 7 38.47 -62.08 -1.35
C PRO A 7 37.99 -60.65 -1.06
N LEU A 8 38.07 -59.77 -2.05
CA LEU A 8 37.44 -58.46 -2.05
C LEU A 8 36.27 -58.45 -3.04
N ASP A 9 35.17 -59.12 -2.68
CA ASP A 9 33.88 -58.75 -3.23
C ASP A 9 33.12 -57.91 -2.20
N LYS A 10 33.20 -56.59 -2.37
CA LYS A 10 32.29 -55.63 -1.76
C LYS A 10 31.93 -54.63 -2.83
N ARG A 11 30.84 -54.90 -3.54
CA ARG A 11 30.08 -53.88 -4.27
C ARG A 11 29.79 -52.74 -3.30
N LYS A 12 30.53 -51.65 -3.42
CA LYS A 12 30.19 -50.38 -2.79
C LYS A 12 28.99 -49.84 -3.58
N PRO A 13 27.78 -49.71 -3.00
CA PRO A 13 26.71 -49.02 -3.69
C PRO A 13 27.19 -47.59 -3.96
N LEU A 14 27.11 -47.18 -5.22
CA LEU A 14 27.29 -45.78 -5.61
C LEU A 14 26.30 -44.94 -4.81
N PRO A 15 26.70 -43.73 -4.34
CA PRO A 15 25.73 -42.80 -3.80
C PRO A 15 24.70 -42.52 -4.90
N SER A 16 23.44 -42.90 -4.64
CA SER A 16 22.31 -42.60 -5.50
C SER A 16 22.23 -41.10 -5.70
N SER A 17 22.32 -40.70 -6.97
CA SER A 17 21.95 -39.38 -7.44
C SER A 17 20.44 -39.21 -7.33
N ASP A 18 19.94 -38.90 -6.13
CA ASP A 18 18.60 -38.36 -5.88
C ASP A 18 18.69 -37.14 -4.93
N ALA A 19 19.76 -36.35 -5.07
CA ALA A 19 19.92 -35.05 -4.41
C ALA A 19 19.56 -33.90 -5.36
N VAL A 20 18.53 -34.08 -6.19
CA VAL A 20 17.99 -33.03 -7.04
C VAL A 20 16.48 -32.96 -6.80
N SER A 21 16.05 -31.81 -6.28
CA SER A 21 14.66 -31.32 -6.21
C SER A 21 13.83 -31.69 -4.97
N ALA A 22 14.37 -31.43 -3.78
CA ALA A 22 13.57 -30.96 -2.64
C ALA A 22 14.19 -29.72 -1.94
N ASP A 23 15.36 -29.25 -2.42
CA ASP A 23 16.19 -28.24 -1.76
C ASP A 23 15.86 -26.78 -2.17
N ASP A 24 14.94 -26.56 -3.12
CA ASP A 24 14.56 -25.21 -3.56
C ASP A 24 13.24 -24.72 -2.92
N PHE A 25 12.62 -25.54 -2.08
CA PHE A 25 11.44 -25.14 -1.34
C PHE A 25 11.78 -24.86 0.12
N ILE A 26 11.29 -23.73 0.63
CA ILE A 26 11.42 -23.35 2.04
C ILE A 26 10.68 -24.40 2.88
N ASP A 27 11.44 -25.20 3.61
CA ASP A 27 10.93 -26.28 4.44
C ASP A 27 10.44 -25.71 5.79
N VAL A 28 9.16 -25.37 5.87
CA VAL A 28 8.55 -24.63 6.99
C VAL A 28 8.61 -25.43 8.29
N GLU A 29 8.48 -26.77 8.23
CA GLU A 29 8.60 -27.63 9.41
C GLU A 29 10.00 -27.60 10.01
N ARG A 30 11.02 -27.58 9.14
CA ARG A 30 12.41 -27.43 9.56
C ARG A 30 12.68 -26.06 10.18
N LEU A 31 12.11 -25.00 9.63
CA LEU A 31 12.23 -23.66 10.23
C LEU A 31 11.50 -23.56 11.58
N LEU A 32 10.31 -24.14 11.70
CA LEU A 32 9.51 -24.11 12.93
C LEU A 32 10.16 -24.92 14.05
N SER A 33 10.75 -26.08 13.72
CA SER A 33 11.51 -26.88 14.70
C SER A 33 12.77 -26.17 15.19
N MET A 34 13.47 -25.44 14.32
CA MET A 34 14.58 -24.56 14.70
C MET A 34 14.11 -23.42 15.61
N ALA A 35 12.99 -22.77 15.27
CA ALA A 35 12.39 -21.71 16.09
C ALA A 35 11.94 -22.21 17.46
N ALA A 36 11.31 -23.40 17.53
CA ALA A 36 10.87 -24.02 18.78
C ALA A 36 12.05 -24.32 19.73
N ARG A 37 13.21 -24.71 19.18
CA ARG A 37 14.43 -24.95 19.95
C ARG A 37 14.98 -23.67 20.60
N GLN A 38 14.69 -22.50 20.03
CA GLN A 38 15.05 -21.19 20.57
C GLN A 38 13.82 -20.33 20.89
N ALA A 39 12.74 -20.96 21.37
CA ALA A 39 11.46 -20.29 21.61
C ALA A 39 11.58 -19.03 22.50
N LYS A 40 12.50 -19.00 23.45
CA LYS A 40 12.76 -17.82 24.29
C LYS A 40 13.27 -16.62 23.50
N VAL A 41 14.20 -16.84 22.56
CA VAL A 41 14.76 -15.77 21.71
C VAL A 41 13.71 -15.29 20.72
N VAL A 42 12.97 -16.22 20.10
CA VAL A 42 11.87 -15.90 19.19
C VAL A 42 10.78 -15.11 19.91
N ALA A 43 10.38 -15.53 21.12
CA ALA A 43 9.41 -14.82 21.93
C ALA A 43 9.89 -13.42 22.34
N ALA A 44 11.17 -13.26 22.70
CA ALA A 44 11.73 -11.95 23.02
C ALA A 44 11.71 -11.01 21.80
N CYS A 45 12.11 -11.49 20.62
CA CYS A 45 12.05 -10.72 19.39
C CYS A 45 10.60 -10.35 19.02
N ALA A 46 9.67 -11.31 19.11
CA ALA A 46 8.25 -11.06 18.88
C ALA A 46 7.69 -10.02 19.85
N ALA A 47 8.06 -10.08 21.13
CA ALA A 47 7.66 -9.10 22.14
C ALA A 47 8.19 -7.70 21.83
N ILE A 48 9.46 -7.58 21.39
CA ILE A 48 10.04 -6.30 20.97
C ILE A 48 9.32 -5.76 19.73
N GLY A 49 9.09 -6.59 18.72
CA GLY A 49 8.37 -6.20 17.51
C GLY A 49 6.94 -5.74 17.81
N LEU A 50 6.23 -6.46 18.67
CA LEU A 50 4.89 -6.09 19.13
C LEU A 50 4.92 -4.78 19.91
N PHE A 51 5.88 -4.62 20.83
CA PHE A 51 6.06 -3.38 21.59
C PHE A 51 6.29 -2.18 20.69
N LEU A 52 7.18 -2.30 19.71
CA LEU A 52 7.44 -1.25 18.71
C LEU A 52 6.21 -0.97 17.85
N GLY A 53 5.47 -1.99 17.44
CA GLY A 53 4.22 -1.83 16.69
C GLY A 53 3.14 -1.09 17.47
N VAL A 54 2.97 -1.41 18.76
CA VAL A 54 2.03 -0.70 19.65
C VAL A 54 2.47 0.75 19.84
N LEU A 55 3.77 0.99 20.06
CA LEU A 55 4.32 2.34 20.18
C LEU A 55 4.10 3.15 18.89
N TYR A 56 4.28 2.53 17.73
CA TYR A 56 3.99 3.14 16.43
C TYR A 56 2.51 3.50 16.29
N LEU A 57 1.59 2.59 16.65
CA LEU A 57 0.16 2.84 16.54
C LEU A 57 -0.31 3.97 17.48
N GLN A 58 0.25 4.06 18.69
CA GLN A 58 -0.05 5.14 19.63
C GLN A 58 0.50 6.50 19.19
N THR A 59 1.60 6.53 18.44
CA THR A 59 2.25 7.77 17.99
C THR A 59 1.78 8.24 16.60
N THR A 60 1.10 7.38 15.84
CA THR A 60 0.64 7.69 14.49
C THR A 60 -0.73 8.38 14.54
N PRO A 61 -0.84 9.63 14.06
CA PRO A 61 -2.12 10.30 14.02
C PRO A 61 -3.06 9.67 12.98
N PRO A 62 -4.38 9.58 13.26
CA PRO A 62 -5.34 9.03 12.31
C PRO A 62 -5.55 9.97 11.11
N THR A 63 -5.51 9.42 9.91
CA THR A 63 -5.79 10.15 8.66
C THR A 63 -7.20 9.87 8.17
N TYR A 64 -7.97 10.93 7.91
CA TYR A 64 -9.34 10.83 7.40
C TYR A 64 -9.42 11.41 5.98
N MET A 65 -10.13 10.72 5.06
CA MET A 65 -10.31 11.17 3.68
C MET A 65 -11.80 11.34 3.38
N ALA A 66 -12.19 12.49 2.82
CA ALA A 66 -13.55 12.76 2.37
C ALA A 66 -13.57 12.89 0.83
N THR A 67 -14.65 12.41 0.20
CA THR A 67 -14.82 12.48 -1.26
C THR A 67 -16.23 12.95 -1.60
N SER A 68 -16.34 13.93 -2.51
CA SER A 68 -17.60 14.44 -3.05
C SER A 68 -17.65 14.25 -4.57
N ARG A 69 -18.83 13.95 -5.11
CA ARG A 69 -19.08 13.87 -6.55
C ARG A 69 -20.08 14.95 -6.95
N VAL A 70 -19.76 15.73 -7.99
CA VAL A 70 -20.63 16.75 -8.56
C VAL A 70 -20.99 16.30 -9.97
N LEU A 71 -22.30 16.25 -10.27
CA LEU A 71 -22.81 15.94 -11.60
C LEU A 71 -23.16 17.25 -12.30
N ILE A 72 -22.67 17.43 -13.53
CA ILE A 72 -22.96 18.57 -14.39
C ILE A 72 -23.92 18.07 -15.47
N ASP A 73 -25.15 18.60 -15.50
CA ASP A 73 -26.17 18.26 -16.50
C ASP A 73 -26.41 19.47 -17.43
N GLU A 74 -26.17 19.27 -18.72
CA GLU A 74 -26.32 20.28 -19.77
C GLU A 74 -27.72 20.29 -20.42
N GLY A 75 -28.58 19.33 -20.06
CA GLY A 75 -29.87 19.10 -20.72
C GLY A 75 -30.91 20.20 -20.53
N LEU A 76 -30.75 21.10 -19.55
CA LEU A 76 -31.72 22.14 -19.22
C LEU A 76 -31.55 23.44 -20.02
N ASN A 77 -30.41 23.65 -20.71
CA ASN A 77 -30.15 24.89 -21.45
C ASN A 77 -30.42 24.80 -22.96
N LYS A 78 -30.93 23.66 -23.47
CA LYS A 78 -31.21 23.40 -24.89
C LYS A 78 -32.56 23.92 -25.39
N VAL A 79 -33.34 24.64 -24.57
CA VAL A 79 -34.64 25.19 -24.98
C VAL A 79 -34.52 26.58 -25.65
N VAL A 80 -33.30 27.13 -25.76
CA VAL A 80 -33.08 28.41 -26.46
C VAL A 80 -31.97 28.23 -27.50
N ASP A 81 -32.37 28.40 -28.76
CA ASP A 81 -31.60 28.39 -30.01
C ASP A 81 -31.21 27.05 -30.64
N GLU A 82 -32.06 26.67 -31.60
CA GLU A 82 -31.89 25.71 -32.67
C GLU A 82 -30.82 26.19 -33.68
N VAL A 83 -29.55 26.26 -33.28
CA VAL A 83 -28.43 26.49 -34.21
C VAL A 83 -27.27 25.49 -33.96
N SER A 84 -27.17 24.51 -34.87
CA SER A 84 -26.04 23.61 -35.11
C SER A 84 -25.54 22.73 -33.96
N ALA A 85 -25.97 21.47 -33.96
CA ALA A 85 -25.51 20.41 -33.06
C ALA A 85 -23.98 20.18 -33.05
N ALA A 86 -23.25 20.55 -34.11
CA ALA A 86 -21.79 20.42 -34.20
C ALA A 86 -21.00 21.59 -33.57
N SER A 87 -21.57 22.81 -33.53
CA SER A 87 -20.98 23.94 -32.79
C SER A 87 -21.28 23.84 -31.29
N VAL A 88 -22.43 23.26 -30.93
CA VAL A 88 -22.81 22.99 -29.53
C VAL A 88 -21.81 22.05 -28.86
N SER A 89 -21.33 20.99 -29.51
CA SER A 89 -20.37 20.06 -28.88
C SER A 89 -19.00 20.70 -28.58
N MET A 90 -18.49 21.54 -29.48
CA MET A 90 -17.23 22.28 -29.28
C MET A 90 -17.37 23.41 -28.21
N GLN A 91 -18.52 24.08 -28.17
CA GLN A 91 -18.84 25.07 -27.15
C GLN A 91 -19.03 24.41 -25.78
N THR A 92 -19.59 23.20 -25.75
CA THR A 92 -19.76 22.36 -24.56
C THR A 92 -18.41 21.98 -23.95
N GLU A 93 -17.45 21.47 -24.74
CA GLU A 93 -16.14 21.10 -24.19
C GLU A 93 -15.39 22.30 -23.59
N SER A 94 -15.41 23.45 -24.26
CA SER A 94 -14.80 24.69 -23.74
C SER A 94 -15.55 25.23 -22.51
N ALA A 95 -16.87 25.10 -22.45
CA ALA A 95 -17.67 25.46 -21.28
C ALA A 95 -17.43 24.52 -20.09
N ILE A 96 -17.29 23.20 -20.32
CA ILE A 96 -16.94 22.22 -19.30
C ILE A 96 -15.55 22.52 -18.74
N LEU A 97 -14.56 22.76 -19.60
CA LEU A 97 -13.20 23.11 -19.17
C LEU A 97 -13.20 24.40 -18.33
N SER A 98 -13.96 25.42 -18.73
CA SER A 98 -14.13 26.65 -17.96
C SER A 98 -14.81 26.41 -16.61
N GLN A 99 -15.81 25.53 -16.54
CA GLN A 99 -16.46 25.15 -15.27
C GLN A 99 -15.50 24.38 -14.34
N ILE A 100 -14.66 23.50 -14.87
CA ILE A 100 -13.61 22.81 -14.10
C ILE A 100 -12.60 23.84 -13.55
N GLU A 101 -12.23 24.83 -14.35
CA GLU A 101 -11.32 25.89 -13.91
C GLU A 101 -11.94 26.76 -12.80
N ILE A 102 -13.25 27.02 -12.86
CA ILE A 102 -13.99 27.66 -11.76
C ILE A 102 -13.97 26.79 -10.49
N LEU A 103 -14.17 25.47 -10.62
CA LEU A 103 -14.09 24.53 -9.49
C LEU A 103 -12.71 24.50 -8.84
N HIS A 104 -11.65 24.69 -9.63
CA HIS A 104 -10.26 24.77 -9.13
C HIS A 104 -9.83 26.19 -8.75
N SER A 105 -10.70 27.19 -8.87
CA SER A 105 -10.33 28.59 -8.70
C SER A 105 -10.06 28.96 -7.24
N ALA A 106 -9.09 29.87 -7.04
CA ALA A 106 -8.79 30.42 -5.71
C ALA A 106 -9.99 31.17 -5.08
N ARG A 107 -10.87 31.75 -5.90
CA ARG A 107 -12.08 32.41 -5.41
C ARG A 107 -13.03 31.42 -4.73
N LEU A 108 -13.25 30.25 -5.33
CA LEU A 108 -14.07 29.21 -4.71
C LEU A 108 -13.40 28.67 -3.44
N ALA A 109 -12.08 28.46 -3.46
CA ALA A 109 -11.32 28.05 -2.28
C ALA A 109 -11.47 29.03 -1.11
N ALA A 110 -11.39 30.34 -1.35
CA ALA A 110 -11.60 31.37 -0.33
C ALA A 110 -13.01 31.29 0.29
N VAL A 111 -14.05 31.11 -0.55
CA VAL A 111 -15.42 30.94 -0.05
C VAL A 111 -15.56 29.67 0.79
N VAL A 112 -14.89 28.57 0.42
CA VAL A 112 -14.90 27.34 1.22
C VAL A 112 -14.19 27.54 2.57
N VAL A 113 -13.04 28.21 2.57
CA VAL A 113 -12.30 28.56 3.80
C VAL A 113 -13.20 29.38 4.74
N ASP A 114 -13.87 30.42 4.23
CA ASP A 114 -14.76 31.26 5.02
C ASP A 114 -15.99 30.48 5.54
N LYS A 115 -16.62 29.67 4.67
CA LYS A 115 -17.84 28.92 5.02
C LYS A 115 -17.58 27.81 6.02
N GLN A 116 -16.44 27.13 5.92
CA GLN A 116 -16.03 26.04 6.82
C GLN A 116 -15.15 26.54 7.98
N LYS A 117 -14.87 27.85 8.03
CA LYS A 117 -14.01 28.50 9.04
C LYS A 117 -12.68 27.78 9.22
N LEU A 118 -12.04 27.45 8.09
CA LEU A 118 -10.81 26.67 8.09
C LEU A 118 -9.63 27.46 8.68
N ASP A 119 -9.72 28.79 8.65
CA ASP A 119 -8.82 29.75 9.31
C ASP A 119 -8.90 29.69 10.85
N GLN A 120 -9.96 29.11 11.41
CA GLN A 120 -10.16 28.92 12.85
C GLN A 120 -10.12 27.45 13.26
N ASN A 121 -9.79 26.56 12.32
CA ASN A 121 -9.72 25.13 12.58
C ASN A 121 -8.26 24.73 12.83
N ASP A 122 -7.92 24.53 14.11
CA ASP A 122 -6.57 24.14 14.52
C ASP A 122 -6.10 22.82 13.88
N ALA A 123 -7.00 21.87 13.63
CA ALA A 123 -6.65 20.61 12.95
C ALA A 123 -6.35 20.80 11.45
N PHE A 124 -6.90 21.85 10.82
CA PHE A 124 -6.61 22.22 9.44
C PHE A 124 -5.31 23.03 9.33
N LEU A 125 -5.07 23.96 10.26
CA LEU A 125 -3.87 24.79 10.29
C LEU A 125 -2.63 24.05 10.80
N TYR A 126 -2.82 23.15 11.77
CA TYR A 126 -1.77 22.39 12.43
C TYR A 126 -2.10 20.88 12.32
N PRO A 127 -2.05 20.30 11.11
CA PRO A 127 -2.34 18.89 10.94
C PRO A 127 -1.36 18.06 11.78
N PRO A 128 -1.85 17.05 12.52
CA PRO A 128 -0.99 16.25 13.38
C PRO A 128 0.03 15.49 12.52
N THR A 129 1.30 15.75 12.76
CA THR A 129 2.42 15.07 12.10
C THR A 129 2.89 13.90 12.96
N SER A 130 3.25 12.77 12.34
CA SER A 130 3.82 11.67 13.10
C SER A 130 5.18 12.07 13.69
N ALA A 131 5.54 11.52 14.86
CA ALA A 131 6.84 11.80 15.47
C ALA A 131 8.02 11.42 14.57
N VAL A 132 7.83 10.43 13.69
CA VAL A 132 8.83 9.97 12.72
C VAL A 132 9.01 10.96 11.56
N SER A 133 7.98 11.74 11.19
CA SER A 133 8.14 12.76 10.13
C SER A 133 8.81 14.05 10.60
N LYS A 134 9.03 14.20 11.93
CA LYS A 134 9.65 15.38 12.54
C LYS A 134 11.11 15.13 12.96
N ALA A 135 11.58 13.88 12.89
CA ALA A 135 12.97 13.48 13.16
C ALA A 135 13.79 13.52 11.87
#